data_AF-A0A939RCQ3-F1
#
_entry.id   AF-A0A939RCQ3-F1
#
_cell.length_a   1.000
_cell.length_b   1.000
_cell.length_c   1.000
_cell.angle_alpha   90.00
_cell.angle_beta   90.00
_cell.angle_gamma   90.00
#
_symmetry.space_group_name_H-M   'P 1'
#
loop_
_entity.id
_entity.type
_entity.pdbx_description
1 polymer ?
#
loop_
_entity_poly.entity_id
_entity_poly.type
_entity_poly.pdbx_seq_one_letter_code
_entity_poly.pdbx_strand_id
1 'polypeptide(L)'
;EETPTPTEAETTPTEAPIEEDRMAESLTELYLQDGFEVEFKSLYLTKTYSENDYSSISAKDGENICAVEFVIKNKSSETQKFVSAGSKVAYALYCKNGDIYAPSLSMLGNDLQFLNDKIEKDEQYTAVLLFIISDKDEPAKLRVESSENGKVFDIEGGSYGF
;
A
#
# COMPACT_ATOMS: atom_id res chain seq x y z
N GLU A 1 9.83 -52.61 -15.57
CA GLU A 1 9.65 -51.18 -15.88
C GLU A 1 8.51 -50.68 -15.01
N GLU A 2 8.79 -49.78 -14.07
CA GLU A 2 7.77 -48.97 -13.42
C GLU A 2 8.23 -47.52 -13.53
N THR A 3 7.49 -46.75 -14.33
CA THR A 3 7.60 -45.31 -14.51
C THR A 3 7.19 -44.58 -13.23
N PRO A 4 7.95 -43.60 -12.72
CA PRO A 4 7.42 -42.68 -11.73
C PRO A 4 6.54 -41.61 -12.39
N THR A 5 5.35 -41.41 -11.82
CA THR A 5 4.42 -40.31 -12.05
C THR A 5 5.11 -38.96 -11.81
N PRO A 6 4.90 -37.94 -12.67
CA PRO A 6 5.41 -36.61 -12.39
C PRO A 6 4.57 -35.96 -11.28
N THR A 7 5.21 -35.64 -10.16
CA THR A 7 4.68 -34.71 -9.15
C THR A 7 4.51 -33.34 -9.81
N GLU A 8 3.26 -32.90 -9.89
CA GLU A 8 2.86 -31.55 -10.25
C GLU A 8 3.47 -30.59 -9.21
N ALA A 9 4.31 -29.66 -9.67
CA ALA A 9 4.85 -28.62 -8.82
C ALA A 9 3.72 -27.65 -8.45
N GLU A 10 3.45 -27.50 -7.16
CA GLU A 10 2.64 -26.40 -6.63
C GLU A 10 3.28 -25.08 -7.09
N THR A 11 2.64 -24.40 -8.03
CA THR A 11 2.95 -23.00 -8.33
C THR A 11 2.28 -22.14 -7.27
N THR A 12 2.99 -21.90 -6.17
CA THR A 12 2.80 -20.68 -5.40
C THR A 12 2.91 -19.48 -6.34
N PRO A 13 2.08 -18.43 -6.23
CA PRO A 13 2.27 -17.18 -6.95
C PRO A 13 3.65 -16.65 -6.58
N THR A 14 4.63 -16.88 -7.46
CA THR A 14 6.02 -16.52 -7.19
C THR A 14 6.12 -15.03 -7.43
N GLU A 15 6.24 -14.30 -6.33
CA GLU A 15 6.68 -12.92 -6.32
C GLU A 15 7.92 -12.78 -7.23
N ALA A 16 7.83 -11.92 -8.26
CA ALA A 16 8.93 -11.78 -9.21
C ALA A 16 10.20 -11.32 -8.46
N PRO A 17 11.36 -11.95 -8.70
CA PRO A 17 12.60 -11.54 -8.07
C PRO A 17 12.92 -10.09 -8.45
N ILE A 18 13.18 -9.27 -7.45
CA ILE A 18 13.61 -7.88 -7.64
C ILE A 18 15.12 -7.83 -7.49
N GLU A 19 15.80 -7.22 -8.45
CA GLU A 19 17.23 -6.94 -8.35
C GLU A 19 17.48 -6.00 -7.16
N GLU A 20 18.48 -6.31 -6.32
CA GLU A 20 18.72 -5.58 -5.05
C GLU A 20 18.95 -4.07 -5.26
N ASP A 21 19.51 -3.68 -6.41
CA ASP A 21 19.75 -2.28 -6.78
C ASP A 21 18.47 -1.49 -7.06
N ARG A 22 17.34 -2.18 -7.29
CA ARG A 22 16.02 -1.58 -7.43
C ARG A 22 15.35 -1.29 -6.08
N MET A 23 15.92 -1.72 -4.96
CA MET A 23 15.36 -1.35 -3.66
C MET A 23 15.54 0.15 -3.42
N ALA A 24 14.45 0.81 -3.02
CA ALA A 24 14.48 2.16 -2.48
C ALA A 24 14.94 2.13 -1.02
N GLU A 25 15.61 3.20 -0.58
CA GLU A 25 15.98 3.36 0.83
C GLU A 25 14.79 3.81 1.69
N SER A 26 13.77 4.42 1.06
CA SER A 26 12.57 4.92 1.74
C SER A 26 11.37 4.99 0.80
N LEU A 27 10.15 5.06 1.37
CA LEU A 27 8.93 5.34 0.60
C LEU A 27 8.98 6.70 -0.11
N THR A 28 9.62 7.71 0.50
CA THR A 28 9.78 9.05 -0.06
C THR A 28 10.43 9.02 -1.45
N GLU A 29 11.43 8.15 -1.65
CA GLU A 29 12.15 8.01 -2.93
C GLU A 29 11.22 7.61 -4.08
N LEU A 30 10.12 6.91 -3.80
CA LEU A 30 9.20 6.41 -4.82
C LEU A 30 8.31 7.52 -5.41
N TYR A 31 7.93 8.51 -4.60
CA TYR A 31 7.01 9.57 -5.01
C TYR A 31 7.69 10.71 -5.75
N LEU A 32 9.02 10.88 -5.59
CA LEU A 32 9.81 11.92 -6.26
C LEU A 32 9.25 13.34 -6.07
N GLN A 33 8.72 13.63 -4.87
CA GLN A 33 8.19 14.95 -4.52
C GLN A 33 9.08 15.62 -3.48
N ASP A 34 9.92 16.54 -3.96
CA ASP A 34 10.81 17.33 -3.13
C ASP A 34 10.03 18.07 -2.03
N GLY A 35 10.62 18.14 -0.84
CA GLY A 35 10.02 18.81 0.32
C GLY A 35 9.05 17.94 1.12
N PHE A 36 8.73 16.73 0.67
CA PHE A 36 7.90 15.78 1.40
C PHE A 36 8.69 14.60 1.97
N GLU A 37 8.21 14.08 3.09
CA GLU A 37 8.60 12.78 3.65
C GLU A 37 7.35 11.90 3.72
N VAL A 38 7.43 10.67 3.21
CA VAL A 38 6.34 9.68 3.25
C VAL A 38 6.76 8.51 4.13
N GLU A 39 5.94 8.19 5.12
CA GLU A 39 6.19 7.13 6.09
C GLU A 39 5.00 6.18 6.18
N PHE A 40 5.28 4.89 6.36
CA PHE A 40 4.29 3.92 6.80
C PHE A 40 3.87 4.23 8.25
N LYS A 41 2.56 4.25 8.49
CA LYS A 41 2.00 4.51 9.83
C LYS A 41 1.48 3.24 10.47
N SER A 42 0.56 2.55 9.80
CA SER A 42 -0.12 1.38 10.34
C SER A 42 -0.78 0.56 9.25
N LEU A 43 -1.03 -0.71 9.56
CA LEU A 43 -1.82 -1.61 8.75
C LEU A 43 -2.77 -2.37 9.68
N TYR A 44 -4.06 -2.39 9.35
CA TYR A 44 -5.06 -3.11 10.15
C TYR A 44 -6.22 -3.62 9.30
N LEU A 45 -6.92 -4.61 9.84
CA LEU A 45 -8.15 -5.16 9.26
C LEU A 45 -9.36 -4.58 9.96
N THR A 46 -10.36 -4.14 9.19
CA THR A 46 -11.64 -3.65 9.70
C THR A 46 -12.79 -4.07 8.79
N LYS A 47 -14.01 -4.09 9.31
CA LYS A 47 -15.23 -4.25 8.49
C LYS A 47 -15.69 -2.92 7.89
N THR A 48 -15.35 -1.80 8.52
CA THR A 48 -15.71 -0.46 8.06
C THR A 48 -14.53 0.49 8.27
N TYR A 49 -14.17 1.24 7.22
CA TYR A 49 -13.26 2.35 7.29
C TYR A 49 -14.05 3.65 7.15
N SER A 50 -13.86 4.59 8.06
CA SER A 50 -14.51 5.91 8.02
C SER A 50 -13.43 6.98 8.06
N GLU A 51 -13.37 7.82 7.03
CA GLU A 51 -12.52 9.02 7.03
C GLU A 51 -13.13 10.10 7.94
N ASN A 52 -14.47 10.21 7.92
CA ASN A 52 -15.26 11.13 8.74
C ASN A 52 -16.70 10.61 8.87
N ASP A 53 -17.57 11.37 9.54
CA ASP A 53 -18.98 11.00 9.77
C ASP A 53 -19.82 10.80 8.49
N TYR A 54 -19.34 11.29 7.34
CA TYR A 54 -20.07 11.26 6.06
C TYR A 54 -19.42 10.38 5.00
N SER A 55 -18.17 9.94 5.22
CA SER A 55 -17.36 9.25 4.22
C SER A 55 -16.85 7.94 4.82
N SER A 56 -17.53 6.85 4.48
CA SER A 56 -17.17 5.50 4.94
C SER A 56 -17.33 4.44 3.85
N ILE A 57 -16.55 3.37 4.00
CA ILE A 57 -16.57 2.18 3.15
C ILE A 57 -16.75 0.98 4.07
N SER A 58 -17.66 0.08 3.70
CA SER A 58 -17.90 -1.17 4.43
C SER A 58 -17.62 -2.36 3.52
N ALA A 59 -16.91 -3.35 4.06
CA ALA A 59 -16.73 -4.65 3.42
C ALA A 59 -18.06 -5.41 3.35
N LYS A 60 -18.18 -6.30 2.35
CA LYS A 60 -19.30 -7.24 2.28
C LYS A 60 -19.04 -8.46 3.17
N ASP A 61 -20.05 -9.32 3.28
CA ASP A 61 -19.90 -10.61 3.94
C ASP A 61 -18.80 -11.44 3.28
N GLY A 62 -17.92 -12.02 4.10
CA GLY A 62 -16.75 -12.79 3.64
C GLY A 62 -15.52 -11.95 3.29
N GLU A 63 -15.59 -10.62 3.43
CA GLU A 63 -14.49 -9.69 3.12
C GLU A 63 -14.05 -8.90 4.37
N ASN A 64 -12.80 -8.47 4.39
CA ASN A 64 -12.26 -7.44 5.28
C ASN A 64 -11.70 -6.28 4.45
N ILE A 65 -11.71 -5.08 5.02
CA ILE A 65 -10.91 -3.96 4.55
C ILE A 65 -9.55 -4.04 5.23
N CYS A 66 -8.48 -4.20 4.46
CA CYS A 66 -7.13 -3.91 4.93
C CYS A 66 -6.84 -2.43 4.66
N ALA A 67 -6.80 -1.63 5.73
CA ALA A 67 -6.45 -0.23 5.68
C ALA A 67 -4.96 -0.07 5.98
N VAL A 68 -4.24 0.57 5.05
CA VAL A 68 -2.83 0.91 5.20
C VAL A 68 -2.70 2.42 5.26
N GLU A 69 -2.32 2.94 6.42
CA GLU A 69 -2.18 4.37 6.65
C GLU A 69 -0.73 4.81 6.44
N PHE A 70 -0.58 5.99 5.84
CA PHE A 70 0.69 6.66 5.60
C PHE A 70 0.66 8.05 6.18
N VAL A 71 1.80 8.51 6.69
CA VAL A 71 2.00 9.92 7.06
C VAL A 71 2.80 10.60 5.95
N ILE A 72 2.25 11.69 5.42
CA ILE A 72 2.94 12.58 4.48
C ILE A 72 3.26 13.86 5.24
N LYS A 73 4.55 14.18 5.41
CA LYS A 73 5.01 15.36 6.14
C LYS A 73 5.57 16.38 5.17
N ASN A 74 5.11 17.63 5.24
CA ASN A 74 5.75 18.73 4.53
C ASN A 74 6.95 19.24 5.35
N LYS A 75 8.17 19.02 4.84
CA LYS A 75 9.44 19.45 5.44
C LYS A 75 9.96 20.78 4.91
N SER A 76 9.24 21.36 3.95
CA SER A 76 9.61 22.66 3.39
C SER A 76 9.23 23.78 4.35
N SER A 77 9.72 24.99 4.06
CA SER A 77 9.38 26.18 4.84
C SER A 77 8.07 26.86 4.41
N GLU A 78 7.31 26.26 3.50
CA GLU A 78 6.10 26.83 2.90
C GLU A 78 5.00 25.78 2.71
N THR A 79 3.76 26.21 2.49
CA THR A 79 2.66 25.31 2.12
C THR A 79 2.94 24.72 0.74
N GLN A 80 2.96 23.39 0.64
CA GLN A 80 3.21 22.70 -0.63
C GLN A 80 2.07 21.74 -0.95
N LYS A 81 1.95 21.42 -2.23
CA LYS A 81 0.91 20.52 -2.73
C LYS A 81 1.51 19.14 -2.96
N PHE A 82 0.95 18.13 -2.29
CA PHE A 82 1.30 16.74 -2.54
C PHE A 82 0.34 16.16 -3.57
N VAL A 83 0.87 15.49 -4.59
CA VAL A 83 0.07 14.94 -5.69
C VAL A 83 0.49 13.50 -5.96
N SER A 84 -0.31 12.54 -5.53
CA SER A 84 -0.15 11.14 -5.95
C SER A 84 -1.05 10.78 -7.13
N ALA A 85 -2.10 11.58 -7.39
CA ALA A 85 -2.96 11.39 -8.55
C ALA A 85 -2.15 11.46 -9.85
N GLY A 86 -2.14 10.36 -10.62
CA GLY A 86 -1.34 10.25 -11.83
C GLY A 86 0.15 10.00 -11.60
N SER A 87 0.57 9.79 -10.34
CA SER A 87 1.89 9.27 -10.04
C SER A 87 2.07 7.88 -10.65
N LYS A 88 3.31 7.55 -10.95
CA LYS A 88 3.74 6.27 -11.52
C LYS A 88 3.94 5.19 -10.46
N VAL A 89 3.36 5.39 -9.27
CA VAL A 89 3.49 4.52 -8.11
C VAL A 89 2.35 3.48 -8.12
N ALA A 90 2.72 2.21 -8.10
CA ALA A 90 1.83 1.06 -8.02
C ALA A 90 1.98 0.36 -6.66
N TYR A 91 0.92 -0.32 -6.25
CA TYR A 91 0.85 -1.00 -4.96
C TYR A 91 0.31 -2.41 -5.12
N ALA A 92 0.86 -3.36 -4.35
CA ALA A 92 0.38 -4.72 -4.31
C ALA A 92 0.47 -5.26 -2.87
N LEU A 93 -0.67 -5.70 -2.32
CA LEU A 93 -0.74 -6.33 -1.01
C LEU A 93 -0.65 -7.84 -1.17
N TYR A 94 0.43 -8.42 -0.65
CA TYR A 94 0.67 -9.86 -0.61
C TYR A 94 0.13 -10.42 0.70
N CYS A 95 -0.63 -11.49 0.62
CA CYS A 95 -1.16 -12.24 1.76
C CYS A 95 -0.33 -13.50 2.02
N LYS A 96 -0.36 -14.01 3.26
CA LYS A 96 0.44 -15.19 3.66
C LYS A 96 0.11 -16.47 2.89
N ASN A 97 -1.10 -16.56 2.35
CA ASN A 97 -1.56 -17.68 1.53
C ASN A 97 -1.09 -17.58 0.05
N GLY A 98 -0.41 -16.49 -0.32
CA GLY A 98 0.06 -16.22 -1.68
C GLY A 98 -0.86 -15.34 -2.52
N ASP A 99 -2.06 -15.00 -2.03
CA ASP A 99 -2.96 -14.09 -2.75
C ASP A 99 -2.38 -12.68 -2.82
N ILE A 100 -2.65 -11.99 -3.93
CA ILE A 100 -2.15 -10.63 -4.19
C ILE A 100 -3.32 -9.74 -4.55
N TYR A 101 -3.45 -8.63 -3.83
CA TYR A 101 -4.52 -7.66 -3.99
C TYR A 101 -4.00 -6.31 -4.48
N ALA A 102 -4.72 -5.70 -5.42
CA ALA A 102 -4.53 -4.30 -5.78
C ALA A 102 -5.37 -3.40 -4.85
N PRO A 103 -4.98 -2.13 -4.65
CA PRO A 103 -5.80 -1.21 -3.89
C PRO A 103 -7.19 -1.06 -4.50
N SER A 104 -8.18 -0.94 -3.64
CA SER A 104 -9.54 -0.63 -4.01
C SER A 104 -9.67 0.86 -4.30
N LEU A 105 -10.41 1.19 -5.34
CA LEU A 105 -10.73 2.58 -5.67
C LEU A 105 -11.68 3.13 -4.61
N SER A 106 -11.31 4.22 -3.96
CA SER A 106 -12.19 4.94 -3.05
C SER A 106 -12.42 6.38 -3.52
N MET A 107 -13.51 6.99 -3.07
CA MET A 107 -13.77 8.42 -3.22
C MET A 107 -13.45 9.19 -1.92
N LEU A 108 -12.62 8.61 -1.06
CA LEU A 108 -12.18 9.24 0.17
C LEU A 108 -11.23 10.40 -0.17
N GLY A 109 -11.31 11.49 0.59
CA GLY A 109 -10.43 12.65 0.40
C GLY A 109 -8.96 12.29 0.62
N ASN A 110 -8.72 11.38 1.56
CA ASN A 110 -7.40 10.88 1.93
C ASN A 110 -6.93 9.62 1.17
N ASP A 111 -7.58 9.22 0.07
CA ASP A 111 -7.12 8.10 -0.77
C ASP A 111 -5.77 8.42 -1.40
N LEU A 112 -4.73 7.69 -1.00
CA LEU A 112 -3.37 7.90 -1.47
C LEU A 112 -3.20 7.63 -2.97
N GLN A 113 -4.10 6.92 -3.65
CA GLN A 113 -4.01 6.76 -5.11
C GLN A 113 -4.37 8.04 -5.86
N PHE A 114 -5.24 8.87 -5.28
CA PHE A 114 -5.82 10.05 -5.92
C PHE A 114 -5.58 11.34 -5.15
N LEU A 115 -4.73 11.31 -4.12
CA LEU A 115 -4.43 12.46 -3.29
C LEU A 115 -3.86 13.61 -4.12
N ASN A 116 -4.41 14.79 -3.87
CA ASN A 116 -4.11 16.00 -4.62
C ASN A 116 -4.37 17.23 -3.73
N ASP A 117 -3.70 17.27 -2.57
CA ASP A 117 -4.03 18.18 -1.48
C ASP A 117 -2.86 19.07 -1.08
N LYS A 118 -3.17 20.19 -0.43
CA LYS A 118 -2.18 21.11 0.14
C LYS A 118 -1.89 20.70 1.58
N ILE A 119 -0.61 20.62 1.90
CA ILE A 119 -0.13 20.33 3.24
C ILE A 119 0.62 21.58 3.71
N GLU A 120 0.15 22.16 4.82
CA GLU A 120 0.76 23.34 5.41
C GLU A 120 2.20 23.07 5.85
N LYS A 121 2.97 24.14 6.01
CA LYS A 121 4.37 24.07 6.46
C LYS A 121 4.49 23.28 7.76
N ASP A 122 5.44 22.35 7.83
CA ASP A 122 5.76 21.52 9.00
C ASP A 122 4.56 20.66 9.49
N GLU A 123 3.46 20.60 8.74
CA GLU A 123 2.30 19.78 9.05
C GLU A 123 2.40 18.38 8.42
N GLN A 124 1.51 17.52 8.89
CA GLN A 124 1.42 16.12 8.47
C GLN A 124 -0.01 15.81 8.03
N TYR A 125 -0.11 14.99 6.99
CA TYR A 125 -1.36 14.50 6.45
C TYR A 125 -1.39 12.97 6.53
N THR A 126 -2.49 12.40 7.03
CA THR A 126 -2.66 10.93 7.02
C THR A 126 -3.43 10.52 5.78
N ALA A 127 -2.76 9.83 4.86
CA ALA A 127 -3.37 9.22 3.68
C ALA A 127 -3.59 7.71 3.89
N VAL A 128 -4.46 7.10 3.09
CA VAL A 128 -4.80 5.69 3.21
C VAL A 128 -4.82 4.98 1.86
N LEU A 129 -4.39 3.71 1.86
CA LEU A 129 -4.74 2.74 0.83
C LEU A 129 -5.69 1.70 1.44
N LEU A 130 -6.80 1.42 0.77
CA LEU A 130 -7.72 0.38 1.17
C LEU A 130 -7.62 -0.80 0.23
N PHE A 131 -7.61 -2.01 0.76
CA PHE A 131 -7.72 -3.25 0.01
C PHE A 131 -8.92 -4.02 0.52
N ILE A 132 -9.81 -4.47 -0.37
CA ILE A 132 -10.84 -5.45 -0.03
C ILE A 132 -10.24 -6.84 -0.23
N ILE A 133 -10.08 -7.58 0.86
CA ILE A 133 -9.49 -8.92 0.89
C ILE A 133 -10.49 -9.93 1.46
N SER A 134 -10.28 -11.23 1.21
CA SER A 134 -11.07 -12.26 1.91
C SER A 134 -10.84 -12.18 3.42
N ASP A 135 -11.88 -12.44 4.21
CA ASP A 135 -11.77 -12.46 5.67
C ASP A 135 -10.92 -13.63 6.23
N LYS A 136 -10.49 -14.54 5.37
CA LYS A 136 -9.55 -15.63 5.67
C LYS A 136 -8.10 -15.27 5.41
N ASP A 137 -7.85 -14.17 4.71
CA ASP A 137 -6.50 -13.80 4.29
C ASP A 137 -5.83 -12.93 5.35
N GLU A 138 -4.55 -13.16 5.55
CA GLU A 138 -3.72 -12.38 6.45
C GLU A 138 -2.69 -11.59 5.62
N PRO A 139 -2.69 -10.24 5.70
CA PRO A 139 -1.67 -9.43 5.05
C PRO A 139 -0.26 -9.82 5.50
N ALA A 140 0.63 -10.04 4.54
CA ALA A 140 2.03 -10.37 4.79
C ALA A 140 2.96 -9.22 4.44
N LYS A 141 2.69 -8.53 3.33
CA LYS A 141 3.57 -7.49 2.81
C LYS A 141 2.83 -6.53 1.90
N LEU A 142 3.13 -5.24 2.00
CA LEU A 142 2.76 -4.26 0.97
C LEU A 142 4.00 -3.92 0.15
N ARG A 143 3.92 -4.17 -1.16
CA ARG A 143 4.90 -3.69 -2.13
C ARG A 143 4.46 -2.36 -2.71
N VAL A 144 5.38 -1.42 -2.79
CA VAL A 144 5.22 -0.14 -3.46
C VAL A 144 6.29 -0.01 -4.54
N GLU A 145 5.90 0.23 -5.78
CA GLU A 145 6.82 0.33 -6.92
C GLU A 145 6.59 1.61 -7.69
N SER A 146 7.65 2.37 -7.95
CA SER A 146 7.57 3.54 -8.83
C SER A 146 8.11 3.20 -10.20
N SER A 147 7.24 3.22 -11.21
CA SER A 147 7.62 3.04 -12.61
C SER A 147 8.36 4.24 -13.20
N GLU A 148 8.55 5.33 -12.43
CA GLU A 148 9.30 6.51 -12.86
C GLU A 148 10.80 6.35 -12.67
N ASN A 149 11.22 5.83 -11.51
CA ASN A 149 12.63 5.55 -11.20
C ASN A 149 12.95 4.04 -11.15
N GLY A 150 11.95 3.17 -11.35
CA GLY A 150 12.10 1.71 -11.34
C GLY A 150 12.30 1.12 -9.95
N LYS A 151 12.18 1.93 -8.89
CA LYS A 151 12.46 1.54 -7.51
C LYS A 151 11.27 0.85 -6.85
N VAL A 152 11.59 -0.03 -5.91
CA VAL A 152 10.62 -0.81 -5.13
C VAL A 152 10.90 -0.66 -3.64
N PHE A 153 9.85 -0.59 -2.83
CA PHE A 153 9.93 -0.62 -1.38
C PHE A 153 8.91 -1.62 -0.85
N ASP A 154 9.36 -2.51 0.03
CA ASP A 154 8.54 -3.53 0.66
C ASP A 154 8.32 -3.17 2.14
N ILE A 155 7.04 -3.15 2.55
CA ILE A 155 6.62 -2.96 3.94
C ILE A 155 6.15 -4.32 4.45
N GLU A 156 6.92 -4.93 5.34
CA GLU A 156 6.56 -6.19 5.97
C GLU A 156 5.40 -5.99 6.96
N GLY A 157 4.39 -6.86 6.90
CA GLY A 157 3.22 -6.91 7.76
C GLY A 157 3.60 -7.37 9.17
N GLY A 158 4.19 -6.46 9.94
CA GLY A 158 4.85 -6.79 11.20
C GLY A 158 4.64 -5.77 12.31
N SER A 159 3.42 -5.27 12.51
CA SER A 159 3.00 -4.69 13.80
C SER A 159 1.49 -4.49 13.82
N TYR A 160 0.74 -5.57 14.10
CA TYR A 160 -0.65 -5.44 14.52
C TYR A 160 -0.66 -4.87 15.94
N GLY A 161 -0.88 -3.56 16.07
CA GLY A 161 -1.16 -2.94 17.35
C GLY A 161 -2.45 -3.55 17.91
N PHE A 162 -2.31 -4.32 19.00
CA PHE A 162 -3.42 -4.82 19.80
C PHE A 162 -4.05 -3.69 20.63
#